data_AF-A0A838JPM7-F1
#
_entry.id   AF-A0A838JPM7-F1
#
_cell.length_a   1.000
_cell.length_b   1.000
_cell.length_c   1.000
_cell.angle_alpha   90.00
_cell.angle_beta   90.00
_cell.angle_gamma   90.00
#
_symmetry.space_group_name_H-M   'P 1'
#
loop_
_entity.id
_entity.type
_entity.pdbx_description
1 polymer ?
#
loop_
_entity_poly.entity_id
_entity_poly.type
_entity_poly.pdbx_seq_one_letter_code
_entity_poly.pdbx_strand_id
1 'polypeptide(L)'
;MSSATLKLWDHLFGELEGGYLVTFTGKQSGRPDAGPNKLDDTAQESWIWPEDREQAAAYLEAESERGRDAYFGVHLFKSGESRRAENAAPEILALWVDGDGATVPEDWPQPTAVIESSPGRHHYYWKLT
;
A
#
# COMPACT_ATOMS: atom_id res chain seq x y z
N MET A 1 8.20 15.21 -11.99
CA MET A 1 8.79 14.81 -10.69
C MET A 1 8.12 13.49 -10.31
N SER A 2 8.86 12.50 -9.80
CA SER A 2 8.27 11.25 -9.30
C SER A 2 7.42 11.52 -8.05
N SER A 3 6.18 11.02 -8.01
CA SER A 3 5.25 11.24 -6.90
C SER A 3 5.72 10.53 -5.62
N ALA A 4 5.20 10.92 -4.46
CA ALA A 4 5.56 10.29 -3.18
C ALA A 4 5.28 8.78 -3.19
N THR A 5 4.19 8.38 -3.85
CA THR A 5 3.79 6.98 -4.06
C THR A 5 4.87 6.20 -4.81
N LEU A 6 5.34 6.71 -5.95
CA LEU A 6 6.38 6.05 -6.73
C LEU A 6 7.69 5.93 -5.96
N LYS A 7 8.09 6.97 -5.23
CA LYS A 7 9.29 6.91 -4.36
C LYS A 7 9.18 5.82 -3.30
N LEU A 8 8.00 5.67 -2.69
CA LEU A 8 7.77 4.60 -1.70
C LEU A 8 7.86 3.23 -2.36
N TRP A 9 7.20 3.02 -3.51
CA TRP A 9 7.21 1.72 -4.18
C TRP A 9 8.58 1.35 -4.73
N ASP A 10 9.31 2.30 -5.30
CA ASP A 10 10.69 2.07 -5.75
C ASP A 10 11.61 1.70 -4.58
N HIS A 11 11.39 2.31 -3.41
CA HIS A 11 12.11 1.94 -2.19
C HIS A 11 11.78 0.52 -1.72
N LEU A 12 10.50 0.13 -1.72
CA LEU A 12 10.06 -1.17 -1.20
C LEU A 12 10.30 -2.33 -2.18
N PHE A 13 10.12 -2.10 -3.48
CA PHE A 13 10.03 -3.14 -4.50
C PHE A 13 10.97 -2.93 -5.68
N GLY A 14 11.76 -1.85 -5.73
CA GLY A 14 12.56 -1.48 -6.90
C GLY A 14 13.64 -2.47 -7.30
N GLU A 15 14.00 -3.41 -6.42
CA GLU A 15 14.92 -4.51 -6.70
C GLU A 15 14.22 -5.79 -7.19
N LEU A 16 12.89 -5.84 -7.11
CA LEU A 16 12.10 -6.98 -7.57
C LEU A 16 11.73 -6.82 -9.04
N GLU A 17 11.88 -7.92 -9.77
CA GLU A 17 11.42 -8.05 -11.15
C GLU A 17 10.21 -8.98 -11.21
N GLY A 18 9.16 -8.53 -11.90
CA GLY A 18 7.95 -9.30 -12.14
C GLY A 18 7.00 -9.39 -10.94
N GLY A 19 5.85 -10.00 -11.21
CA GLY A 19 4.74 -10.11 -10.26
C GLY A 19 3.73 -8.97 -10.43
N TYR A 20 2.83 -8.87 -9.46
CA TYR A 20 1.69 -7.96 -9.50
C TYR A 20 1.64 -7.09 -8.25
N LEU A 21 1.63 -5.78 -8.47
CA LEU A 21 1.23 -4.81 -7.45
C LEU A 21 -0.29 -4.76 -7.42
N VAL A 22 -0.91 -4.97 -6.25
CA VAL A 22 -2.36 -4.89 -6.13
C VAL A 22 -2.74 -3.62 -5.38
N THR A 23 -3.67 -2.86 -5.95
CA THR A 23 -4.25 -1.65 -5.36
C THR A 23 -5.69 -1.88 -4.93
N PHE A 24 -6.14 -1.14 -3.93
CA PHE A 24 -7.50 -1.23 -3.42
C PHE A 24 -8.01 0.17 -3.11
N THR A 25 -9.24 0.49 -3.50
CA THR A 25 -9.89 1.77 -3.18
C THR A 25 -11.30 1.56 -2.66
N GLY A 26 -11.82 2.55 -1.93
CA GLY A 26 -13.20 2.53 -1.46
C GLY A 26 -13.64 3.87 -0.88
N LYS A 27 -14.94 4.09 -0.77
CA LYS A 27 -15.50 5.27 -0.11
C LYS A 27 -15.81 4.95 1.34
N GLN A 28 -15.43 5.84 2.26
CA GLN A 28 -15.87 5.73 3.65
C GLN A 28 -17.40 5.70 3.71
N SER A 29 -17.94 4.68 4.38
CA SER A 29 -19.37 4.46 4.45
C SER A 29 -20.02 5.52 5.32
N GLY A 30 -21.02 6.21 4.78
CA GLY A 30 -21.88 7.14 5.53
C GLY A 30 -23.11 6.48 6.12
N ARG A 31 -23.24 5.14 6.04
CA ARG A 31 -24.44 4.44 6.51
C ARG A 31 -24.52 4.43 8.04
N PRO A 32 -25.70 4.60 8.65
CA PRO A 32 -25.83 4.68 10.11
C PRO A 32 -25.41 3.41 10.86
N ASP A 33 -25.50 2.25 10.21
CA ASP A 33 -25.16 0.93 10.77
C ASP A 33 -23.75 0.45 10.39
N ALA A 34 -22.99 1.26 9.64
CA ALA A 34 -21.63 0.93 9.27
C ALA A 34 -20.71 0.97 10.50
N GLY A 35 -19.89 -0.08 10.64
CA GLY A 35 -18.78 -0.07 11.59
C GLY A 35 -17.73 0.99 11.21
N PRO A 36 -16.82 1.33 12.14
CA PRO A 36 -15.73 2.26 11.86
C PRO A 36 -14.88 1.78 10.67
N ASN A 37 -14.42 2.73 9.84
CA ASN A 37 -13.59 2.48 8.65
C ASN A 37 -14.22 1.51 7.63
N LYS A 38 -15.54 1.32 7.66
CA LYS A 38 -16.23 0.51 6.67
C LYS A 38 -16.18 1.23 5.32
N LEU A 39 -15.70 0.52 4.30
CA LEU A 39 -15.67 1.01 2.94
C LEU A 39 -16.85 0.46 2.12
N ASP A 40 -17.50 1.34 1.36
CA ASP A 40 -18.47 1.06 0.32
C ASP A 40 -17.84 1.31 -1.06
N ASP A 41 -18.52 0.86 -2.13
CA ASP A 41 -18.11 1.12 -3.52
C ASP A 41 -16.64 0.68 -3.77
N THR A 42 -16.23 -0.46 -3.22
CA THR A 42 -14.82 -0.88 -3.22
C THR A 42 -14.36 -1.37 -4.59
N ALA A 43 -13.14 -1.03 -4.98
CA ALA A 43 -12.50 -1.53 -6.19
C ALA A 43 -11.12 -2.12 -5.88
N GLN A 44 -10.73 -3.14 -6.63
CA GLN A 44 -9.41 -3.75 -6.55
C GLN A 44 -8.87 -3.91 -7.96
N GLU A 45 -7.62 -3.50 -8.17
CA GLU A 45 -6.93 -3.61 -9.45
C GLU A 45 -5.54 -4.19 -9.25
N SER A 46 -5.06 -4.92 -10.24
CA SER A 46 -3.75 -5.58 -10.22
C SER A 46 -2.93 -5.10 -11.41
N TRP A 47 -1.69 -4.72 -11.15
CA TRP A 47 -0.80 -4.02 -12.08
C TRP A 47 0.49 -4.82 -12.22
N ILE A 48 1.01 -4.97 -13.44
CA ILE A 48 2.25 -5.71 -13.66
C ILE A 48 3.40 -4.86 -13.09
N TRP A 49 4.25 -5.47 -12.27
CA TRP A 49 5.41 -4.78 -11.69
C TRP A 49 6.70 -5.14 -12.43
N PRO A 50 7.57 -4.16 -12.77
CA PRO A 50 7.42 -2.71 -12.54
C PRO A 50 6.70 -1.95 -13.67
N GLU A 51 6.30 -2.61 -14.75
CA GLU A 51 5.88 -1.99 -16.01
C GLU A 51 4.71 -1.01 -15.86
N ASP A 52 3.73 -1.36 -15.01
CA ASP A 52 2.49 -0.58 -14.84
C ASP A 52 2.51 0.33 -13.60
N ARG A 53 3.65 0.48 -12.91
CA ARG A 53 3.70 1.20 -11.62
C ARG A 53 3.27 2.66 -11.72
N GLU A 54 3.59 3.34 -12.82
CA GLU A 54 3.21 4.74 -13.03
C GLU A 54 1.70 4.88 -13.22
N GLN A 55 1.10 3.96 -13.96
CA GLN A 55 -0.35 3.89 -14.18
C GLN A 55 -1.07 3.57 -12.88
N ALA A 56 -0.55 2.62 -12.08
CA ALA A 56 -1.09 2.27 -10.78
C ALA A 56 -1.05 3.46 -9.80
N ALA A 57 0.06 4.22 -9.78
CA ALA A 57 0.18 5.40 -8.93
C ALA A 57 -0.80 6.50 -9.36
N ALA A 58 -0.88 6.78 -10.67
CA ALA A 58 -1.81 7.76 -11.21
C ALA A 58 -3.28 7.37 -10.95
N TYR A 59 -3.61 6.07 -11.01
CA TYR A 59 -4.93 5.56 -10.65
C TYR A 59 -5.26 5.86 -9.18
N LEU A 60 -4.38 5.52 -8.25
CA LEU A 60 -4.62 5.77 -6.83
C LEU A 60 -4.73 7.26 -6.49
N GLU A 61 -3.89 8.10 -7.10
CA GLU A 61 -3.96 9.56 -6.94
C GLU A 61 -5.31 10.10 -7.42
N ALA A 62 -5.75 9.70 -8.62
CA ALA A 62 -7.04 10.11 -9.16
C ALA A 62 -8.24 9.63 -8.31
N GLU A 63 -8.15 8.42 -7.73
CA GLU A 63 -9.19 7.90 -6.83
C GLU A 63 -9.22 8.67 -5.50
N SER A 64 -8.05 9.03 -4.98
CA SER A 64 -7.93 9.89 -3.79
C SER A 64 -8.52 11.28 -4.02
N GLU A 65 -8.25 11.90 -5.17
CA GLU A 65 -8.86 13.18 -5.57
C GLU A 65 -10.39 13.12 -5.65
N ARG A 66 -10.94 11.93 -5.94
CA ARG A 66 -12.40 11.67 -5.93
C ARG A 66 -12.97 11.42 -4.53
N GLY A 67 -12.16 11.57 -3.49
CA GLY A 67 -12.54 11.35 -2.10
C GLY A 67 -12.68 9.88 -1.72
N ARG A 68 -11.94 8.99 -2.39
CA ARG A 68 -11.85 7.58 -2.05
C ARG A 68 -10.57 7.32 -1.26
N ASP A 69 -10.63 6.42 -0.30
CA ASP A 69 -9.44 5.91 0.35
C ASP A 69 -8.68 5.01 -0.62
N ALA A 70 -7.36 5.13 -0.63
CA ALA A 70 -6.47 4.49 -1.59
C ALA A 70 -5.40 3.67 -0.85
N TYR A 71 -5.25 2.40 -1.23
CA TYR A 71 -4.35 1.44 -0.59
C TYR A 71 -3.59 0.64 -1.64
N PHE A 72 -2.45 0.08 -1.24
CA PHE A 72 -1.67 -0.86 -2.04
C PHE A 72 -1.24 -2.06 -1.18
N GLY A 73 -0.94 -3.18 -1.84
CA GLY A 73 -0.39 -4.37 -1.21
C GLY A 73 1.04 -4.12 -0.74
N VAL A 74 1.34 -4.49 0.51
CA VAL A 74 2.67 -4.28 1.12
C VAL A 74 3.75 -5.24 0.58
N HIS A 75 3.41 -6.08 -0.40
CA HIS A 75 4.32 -6.93 -1.18
C HIS A 75 3.68 -7.23 -2.54
N LEU A 76 4.47 -7.77 -3.47
CA LEU A 76 4.02 -8.21 -4.79
C LEU A 76 3.38 -9.60 -4.74
N PHE A 77 2.56 -9.91 -5.74
CA PHE A 77 1.88 -11.20 -5.88
C PHE A 77 2.31 -11.94 -7.16
N LYS A 78 2.27 -13.27 -7.15
CA LYS A 78 2.55 -14.14 -8.31
C LYS A 78 1.50 -14.01 -9.41
N SER A 79 0.26 -13.64 -9.04
CA SER A 79 -0.88 -13.50 -9.93
C SER A 79 -1.70 -12.28 -9.54
N GLY A 80 -2.23 -11.58 -10.53
CA GLY A 80 -3.15 -10.46 -10.33
C GLY A 80 -4.56 -10.86 -9.91
N GLU A 81 -4.89 -12.15 -9.89
CA GLU A 81 -6.27 -12.62 -9.64
C GLU A 81 -6.62 -12.75 -8.16
N SER A 82 -5.63 -12.88 -7.27
CA SER A 82 -5.89 -13.14 -5.85
C SER A 82 -4.73 -12.69 -4.95
N ARG A 83 -5.08 -12.04 -3.84
CA ARG A 83 -4.17 -11.55 -2.78
C ARG A 83 -4.01 -12.50 -1.59
N ARG A 84 -4.33 -13.78 -1.76
CA ARG A 84 -4.13 -14.77 -0.69
C ARG A 84 -2.64 -15.00 -0.46
N ALA A 85 -2.27 -15.39 0.76
CA ALA A 85 -0.87 -15.60 1.16
C ALA A 85 -0.13 -16.61 0.25
N GLU A 86 -0.82 -17.64 -0.25
CA GLU A 86 -0.27 -18.61 -1.22
C GLU A 86 0.22 -17.97 -2.53
N ASN A 87 -0.39 -16.84 -2.90
CA ASN A 87 -0.07 -16.07 -4.09
C ASN A 87 0.91 -14.93 -3.84
N ALA A 88 1.41 -14.74 -2.61
CA ALA A 88 2.49 -13.80 -2.37
C ALA A 88 3.71 -14.14 -3.25
N ALA A 89 4.38 -13.12 -3.79
CA ALA A 89 5.61 -13.30 -4.54
C ALA A 89 6.64 -14.08 -3.69
N PRO A 90 7.53 -14.88 -4.31
CA PRO A 90 8.52 -15.67 -3.57
C PRO A 90 9.41 -14.81 -2.66
N GLU A 91 9.70 -13.59 -3.09
CA GLU A 91 10.53 -12.64 -2.37
C GLU A 91 9.67 -11.53 -1.77
N ILE A 92 9.81 -11.32 -0.46
CA ILE A 92 9.11 -10.30 0.31
C ILE A 92 10.16 -9.36 0.86
N LEU A 93 10.23 -8.15 0.32
CA LEU A 93 11.22 -7.14 0.72
C LEU A 93 10.68 -6.07 1.65
N ALA A 94 9.43 -6.16 2.09
CA ALA A 94 8.83 -5.15 2.95
C ALA A 94 8.07 -5.77 4.13
N LEU A 95 8.41 -5.32 5.33
CA LEU A 95 7.56 -5.44 6.51
C LEU A 95 6.80 -4.14 6.71
N TRP A 96 5.55 -4.26 7.12
CA TRP A 96 4.67 -3.12 7.36
C TRP A 96 3.95 -3.26 8.70
N VAL A 97 3.77 -2.13 9.37
CA VAL A 97 3.00 -2.02 10.60
C VAL A 97 2.12 -0.77 10.51
N ASP A 98 0.83 -0.94 10.83
CA ASP A 98 -0.03 0.19 11.20
C ASP A 98 0.37 0.66 12.60
N GLY A 99 0.91 1.86 12.68
CA GLY A 99 1.43 2.40 13.93
C GLY A 99 0.34 2.62 14.97
N ASP A 100 -0.90 2.91 14.55
CA ASP A 100 -2.04 3.10 15.48
C ASP A 100 -1.74 4.03 16.67
N GLY A 101 -0.91 5.06 16.45
CA GLY A 101 -0.49 6.04 17.45
C GLY A 101 0.71 5.61 18.31
N ALA A 102 1.23 4.39 18.11
CA ALA A 102 2.50 3.96 18.66
C ALA A 102 3.67 4.54 17.87
N THR A 103 4.80 4.70 18.56
CA THR A 103 6.09 5.11 18.00
C THR A 103 7.06 3.95 18.06
N VAL A 104 7.88 3.77 17.03
CA VAL A 104 8.96 2.78 17.06
C VAL A 104 9.98 3.21 18.11
N PRO A 105 10.31 2.36 19.10
CA PRO A 105 11.35 2.66 20.08
C PRO A 105 12.70 2.93 19.41
N GLU A 106 13.48 3.87 19.94
CA GLU A 106 14.78 4.25 19.35
C GLU A 106 15.79 3.10 19.34
N ASP A 107 15.68 2.14 20.26
CA ASP A 107 16.53 0.97 20.41
C ASP A 107 16.13 -0.21 19.51
N TRP A 108 15.03 -0.09 18.76
CA TRP A 108 14.59 -1.10 17.79
C TRP A 108 15.16 -0.83 16.40
N PRO A 109 15.14 -1.83 15.48
CA PRO A 109 15.40 -1.56 14.07
C PRO A 109 14.47 -0.46 13.57
N GLN A 110 15.04 0.63 13.06
CA GLN A 110 14.27 1.78 12.60
C GLN A 110 13.63 1.51 11.24
N PRO A 111 12.39 1.99 11.00
CA PRO A 111 11.75 1.85 9.70
C PRO A 111 12.56 2.57 8.64
N THR A 112 12.62 2.00 7.44
CA THR A 112 13.31 2.61 6.31
C THR A 112 12.41 3.56 5.53
N ALA A 113 11.09 3.52 5.76
CA ALA A 113 10.14 4.55 5.33
C ALA A 113 9.00 4.73 6.34
N VAL A 114 8.55 5.97 6.50
CA VAL A 114 7.43 6.34 7.38
C VAL A 114 6.46 7.21 6.60
N ILE A 115 5.17 6.86 6.64
CA ILE A 115 4.09 7.61 6.00
C ILE A 115 3.10 8.06 7.06
N GLU A 116 2.85 9.36 7.16
CA GLU A 116 1.74 9.88 7.96
C GLU A 116 0.43 9.70 7.18
N SER A 117 -0.41 8.73 7.58
CA SER A 117 -1.66 8.39 6.90
C SER A 117 -2.80 9.33 7.28
N SER A 118 -2.74 9.91 8.48
CA SER A 118 -3.60 11.00 8.96
C SER A 118 -2.88 11.72 10.10
N PRO A 119 -3.30 12.91 10.53
CA PRO A 119 -2.58 13.70 11.54
C PRO A 119 -2.22 12.88 12.79
N GLY A 120 -0.92 12.65 13.01
CA GLY A 120 -0.38 11.88 14.13
C GLY A 120 -0.49 10.35 14.03
N ARG A 121 -1.01 9.80 12.91
CA ARG A 121 -1.07 8.35 12.64
C ARG A 121 -0.09 8.00 11.53
N HIS A 122 0.71 6.97 11.78
CA HIS A 122 1.83 6.63 10.91
C HIS A 122 1.77 5.16 10.49
N HIS A 123 2.09 4.90 9.23
CA HIS A 123 2.50 3.58 8.76
C HIS A 123 4.02 3.49 8.77
N TYR A 124 4.54 2.37 9.26
CA TYR A 124 5.97 2.09 9.30
C TYR A 124 6.30 0.98 8.32
N TYR A 125 7.33 1.19 7.51
CA TYR A 125 7.82 0.22 6.55
C TYR A 125 9.30 -0.07 6.79
N TRP A 126 9.66 -1.35 6.81
CA TRP A 126 11.05 -1.81 6.79
C TRP A 126 11.31 -2.54 5.48
N LYS A 127 12.24 -2.01 4.70
CA LYS A 127 12.82 -2.71 3.56
C LYS A 127 13.79 -3.77 4.08
N LEU A 128 13.60 -5.01 3.67
CA LEU A 128 14.47 -6.14 3.97
C LEU A 128 15.62 -6.21 2.94
N THR A 129 16.70 -6.90 3.31
CA THR A 129 17.93 -7.06 2.51
C THR A 129 18.39 -8.51 2.50
#